data_AF-A0A1L9QJJ9-F1
#
_entry.id   AF-A0A1L9QJJ9-F1
#
_cell.length_a   1.000
_cell.length_b   1.000
_cell.length_c   1.000
_cell.angle_alpha   90.00
_cell.angle_beta   90.00
_cell.angle_gamma   90.00
#
_symmetry.space_group_name_H-M   'P 1'
#
loop_
_entity.id
_entity.type
_entity.pdbx_description
1 polymer ?
#
loop_
_entity_poly.entity_id
_entity_poly.type
_entity_poly.pdbx_seq_one_letter_code
_entity_poly.pdbx_strand_id
1 'polypeptide(L)'
;MVAAMTKQSAVEEYLEQENRNIDKSEFIEGEIVKMAGASANHNILTGKLHALLLFALEDRGSSVFMSDMRLWLPVSESYVYPDVMAIAEEPMFTDSKQMALTNPCLIAEVLSSSTEGLDKNQKFALYRSIPQLQEYLLIDQFSYRVELSR
;
A
#
# COMPACT_ATOMS: atom_id res chain seq x y z
N MET A 1 -35.28 -5.06 -9.65
CA MET A 1 -33.99 -4.80 -10.30
C MET A 1 -33.14 -4.04 -9.31
N VAL A 2 -32.07 -4.64 -8.81
CA VAL A 2 -31.06 -3.89 -8.06
C VAL A 2 -30.20 -3.20 -9.11
N ALA A 3 -30.19 -1.86 -9.13
CA ALA A 3 -29.28 -1.15 -10.00
C ALA A 3 -27.86 -1.52 -9.58
N ALA A 4 -27.05 -2.00 -10.53
CA ALA A 4 -25.64 -2.24 -10.27
C ALA A 4 -24.99 -0.90 -9.90
N MET A 5 -24.26 -0.85 -8.78
CA MET A 5 -23.49 0.33 -8.42
C MET A 5 -22.50 0.66 -9.53
N THR A 6 -22.35 1.95 -9.80
CA THR A 6 -21.28 2.44 -10.67
C THR A 6 -19.95 2.36 -9.93
N LYS A 7 -18.83 2.24 -10.66
CA LYS A 7 -17.48 2.21 -10.06
C LYS A 7 -17.20 3.48 -9.23
N GLN A 8 -17.65 4.63 -9.71
CA GLN A 8 -17.56 5.91 -8.99
C GLN A 8 -18.30 5.87 -7.64
N SER A 9 -19.55 5.38 -7.62
CA SER A 9 -20.30 5.24 -6.37
C SER A 9 -19.66 4.24 -5.40
N ALA A 10 -18.95 3.22 -5.91
CA ALA A 10 -18.24 2.25 -5.08
C ALA A 10 -16.99 2.85 -4.42
N VAL A 11 -16.25 3.69 -5.16
CA VAL A 11 -15.13 4.45 -4.59
C VAL A 11 -15.62 5.41 -3.50
N GLU A 12 -16.72 6.13 -3.74
CA GLU A 12 -17.28 7.06 -2.76
C GLU A 12 -17.74 6.35 -1.48
N GLU A 13 -18.44 5.22 -1.60
CA GLU A 13 -18.84 4.39 -0.45
C GLU A 13 -17.62 3.88 0.32
N TYR A 14 -16.61 3.37 -0.39
CA TYR A 14 -15.34 2.95 0.21
C TYR A 14 -14.68 4.09 1.00
N LEU A 15 -14.54 5.28 0.40
CA LEU A 15 -13.94 6.43 1.07
C LEU A 15 -14.74 6.89 2.29
N GLU A 16 -16.08 6.83 2.23
CA GLU A 16 -16.93 7.10 3.39
C GLU A 16 -16.72 6.08 4.52
N GLN A 17 -16.60 4.80 4.18
CA GLN A 17 -16.32 3.74 5.15
C GLN A 17 -14.97 3.96 5.84
N GLU A 18 -13.91 4.24 5.06
CA GLU A 18 -12.57 4.51 5.59
C GLU A 18 -12.56 5.75 6.48
N ASN A 19 -13.31 6.81 6.13
CA ASN A 19 -13.42 8.01 6.95
C ASN A 19 -14.14 7.78 8.29
N ARG A 20 -15.02 6.77 8.37
CA ARG A 20 -15.66 6.35 9.63
C ARG A 20 -14.74 5.48 10.50
N ASN A 21 -13.62 5.00 9.95
CA ASN A 21 -12.53 4.30 10.61
C ASN A 21 -12.98 3.10 11.48
N ILE A 22 -13.94 2.32 10.97
CA ILE A 22 -14.50 1.15 11.66
C ILE A 22 -13.55 -0.04 11.53
N ASP A 23 -13.18 -0.38 10.30
CA ASP A 23 -12.24 -1.43 9.91
C ASP A 23 -11.48 -0.95 8.67
N LYS A 24 -10.18 -1.23 8.56
CA LYS A 24 -9.40 -0.90 7.36
C LYS A 24 -9.67 -1.88 6.23
N SER A 25 -9.78 -1.35 5.03
CA SER A 25 -9.98 -2.12 3.80
C SER A 25 -9.21 -1.54 2.62
N GLU A 26 -8.89 -2.41 1.67
CA GLU A 26 -8.38 -2.01 0.36
C GLU A 26 -9.54 -1.98 -0.64
N PHE A 27 -9.44 -1.11 -1.63
CA PHE A 27 -10.34 -1.08 -2.78
C PHE A 27 -9.55 -1.47 -4.02
N ILE A 28 -9.76 -2.67 -4.53
CA ILE A 28 -8.98 -3.23 -5.64
C ILE A 28 -9.91 -3.49 -6.80
N GLU A 29 -9.72 -2.75 -7.90
CA GLU A 29 -10.43 -2.93 -9.18
C GLU A 29 -11.97 -2.97 -9.07
N GLY A 30 -12.56 -2.28 -8.09
CA GLY A 30 -14.01 -2.25 -7.86
C GLY A 30 -14.50 -3.05 -6.66
N GLU A 31 -13.62 -3.81 -6.00
CA GLU A 31 -13.97 -4.65 -4.85
C GLU A 31 -13.36 -4.13 -3.54
N ILE A 32 -14.16 -4.14 -2.47
CA ILE A 32 -13.68 -3.84 -1.11
C ILE A 32 -13.14 -5.12 -0.48
N VAL A 33 -11.84 -5.15 -0.22
CA VAL A 33 -11.12 -6.27 0.39
C VAL A 33 -10.78 -5.90 1.82
N LYS A 34 -11.33 -6.63 2.79
CA LYS A 34 -10.99 -6.39 4.21
C LYS A 34 -9.54 -6.74 4.46
N MET A 35 -8.81 -5.86 5.14
CA MET A 35 -7.46 -6.17 5.57
C MET A 35 -7.50 -7.21 6.69
N ALA A 36 -6.67 -8.24 6.56
CA ALA A 36 -6.40 -9.13 7.68
C ALA A 36 -5.55 -8.38 8.74
N GLY A 37 -5.75 -8.69 10.00
CA GLY A 37 -4.87 -8.19 11.06
C GLY A 37 -3.42 -8.66 10.86
N ALA A 38 -2.47 -7.83 11.28
CA ALA A 38 -1.05 -8.17 11.23
C ALA A 38 -0.65 -9.12 12.37
N SER A 39 0.21 -10.10 12.08
CA SER A 39 0.86 -10.90 13.13
C SER A 39 1.91 -10.06 13.87
N ALA A 40 2.28 -10.48 15.08
CA ALA A 40 3.34 -9.78 15.83
C ALA A 40 4.67 -9.73 15.06
N ASN A 41 5.04 -10.82 14.37
CA ASN A 41 6.28 -10.86 13.60
C ASN A 41 6.23 -9.97 12.35
N HIS A 42 5.08 -9.92 11.66
CA HIS A 42 4.84 -8.97 10.58
C HIS A 42 5.06 -7.53 11.05
N ASN A 43 4.41 -7.12 12.14
CA ASN A 43 4.56 -5.79 12.71
C ASN A 43 6.01 -5.45 13.09
N ILE A 44 6.74 -6.40 13.70
CA ILE A 44 8.16 -6.20 14.06
C ILE A 44 9.03 -6.01 12.81
N LEU A 45 8.82 -6.81 11.76
CA LEU A 45 9.59 -6.72 10.52
C LEU A 45 9.30 -5.43 9.77
N THR A 46 8.02 -5.08 9.60
CA THR A 46 7.59 -3.83 8.96
C THR A 46 8.14 -2.61 9.72
N GLY A 47 8.04 -2.59 11.05
CA GLY A 47 8.58 -1.51 11.87
C GLY A 47 10.10 -1.37 11.78
N LYS A 48 10.84 -2.50 11.75
CA LYS A 48 12.30 -2.49 11.56
C LYS A 48 12.70 -1.98 10.19
N LEU A 49 12.00 -2.42 9.13
CA LEU A 49 12.26 -1.97 7.77
C LEU A 49 12.00 -0.46 7.65
N HIS A 50 10.88 0.01 8.16
CA HIS A 50 10.57 1.43 8.20
C HIS A 50 11.67 2.24 8.90
N ALA A 51 12.09 1.84 10.10
CA ALA A 51 13.16 2.52 10.82
C ALA A 51 14.48 2.54 10.04
N LEU A 52 14.84 1.41 9.42
CA LEU A 52 16.06 1.30 8.61
C LEU A 52 16.03 2.28 7.43
N LEU A 53 14.91 2.33 6.69
CA LEU A 53 14.76 3.24 5.57
C LEU A 53 14.73 4.71 6.02
N LEU A 54 14.02 5.01 7.12
CA LEU A 54 13.93 6.35 7.68
C LEU A 54 15.33 6.92 7.99
N PHE A 55 16.17 6.16 8.70
CA PHE A 55 17.53 6.62 9.01
C PHE A 55 18.47 6.60 7.81
N ALA A 56 18.32 5.63 6.88
CA ALA A 56 19.18 5.56 5.69
C ALA A 56 18.91 6.69 4.68
N LEU A 57 17.71 7.28 4.72
CA LEU A 57 17.25 8.29 3.76
C LEU A 57 17.08 9.69 4.36
N GLU A 58 17.36 9.87 5.67
CA GLU A 58 17.18 11.13 6.40
C GLU A 58 17.87 12.32 5.69
N ASP A 59 19.15 12.18 5.35
CA ASP A 59 19.94 13.23 4.68
C ASP A 59 19.57 13.42 3.19
N ARG A 60 18.69 12.60 2.64
CA ARG A 60 18.27 12.65 1.22
C ARG A 60 16.97 13.41 1.01
N GLY A 61 16.37 13.94 2.07
CA GLY A 61 15.08 14.64 2.01
C GLY A 61 13.91 13.73 1.63
N SER A 62 14.08 12.41 1.75
CA SER A 62 13.02 11.45 1.42
C SER A 62 12.06 11.28 2.58
N SER A 63 10.79 11.01 2.26
CA SER A 63 9.76 10.66 3.24
C SER A 63 9.52 9.15 3.23
N VAL A 64 9.39 8.55 4.42
CA VAL A 64 9.06 7.12 4.58
C VAL A 64 7.73 7.02 5.31
N PHE A 65 6.83 6.18 4.80
CA PHE A 65 5.48 5.97 5.32
C PHE A 65 5.28 4.50 5.68
N MET A 66 4.43 4.24 6.68
CA MET A 66 4.07 2.90 7.14
C MET A 66 2.69 2.48 6.64
N SER A 67 2.29 1.25 6.96
CA SER A 67 1.02 0.56 6.64
C SER A 67 -0.27 1.34 6.91
N ASP A 68 -0.21 2.44 7.66
CA ASP A 68 -1.37 3.30 7.91
C ASP A 68 -1.60 4.34 6.81
N MET A 69 -0.66 4.51 5.89
CA MET A 69 -0.78 5.46 4.79
C MET A 69 -1.36 4.79 3.54
N ARG A 70 -2.45 5.33 3.04
CA ARG A 70 -3.12 4.82 1.83
C ARG A 70 -2.36 5.24 0.57
N LEU A 71 -2.38 4.38 -0.44
CA LEU A 71 -1.86 4.63 -1.77
C LEU A 71 -3.01 4.62 -2.78
N TRP A 72 -3.09 5.63 -3.63
CA TRP A 72 -4.00 5.68 -4.76
C TRP A 72 -3.30 5.28 -6.06
N LEU A 73 -3.91 4.35 -6.78
CA LEU A 73 -3.45 3.83 -8.06
C LEU A 73 -4.43 4.26 -9.16
N PRO A 74 -4.15 5.34 -9.90
CA PRO A 74 -5.13 5.93 -10.81
C PRO A 74 -5.48 5.03 -12.01
N VAL A 75 -4.55 4.17 -12.46
CA VAL A 75 -4.77 3.31 -13.64
C VAL A 75 -5.78 2.20 -13.35
N SER A 76 -5.70 1.57 -12.18
CA SER A 76 -6.65 0.55 -11.75
C SER A 76 -7.84 1.14 -10.98
N GLU A 77 -7.78 2.43 -10.66
CA GLU A 77 -8.67 3.11 -9.73
C GLU A 77 -8.75 2.36 -8.38
N SER A 78 -7.60 2.05 -7.80
CA SER A 78 -7.49 1.24 -6.58
C SER A 78 -6.86 2.02 -5.43
N TYR A 79 -7.36 1.76 -4.22
CA TYR A 79 -6.77 2.22 -2.97
C TYR A 79 -6.23 1.04 -2.18
N VAL A 80 -4.97 1.10 -1.78
CA VAL A 80 -4.26 0.01 -1.09
C VAL A 80 -3.44 0.54 0.07
N TYR A 81 -2.99 -0.35 0.95
CA TYR A 81 -2.17 -0.02 2.12
C TYR A 81 -0.88 -0.84 2.12
N PRO A 82 0.16 -0.42 1.40
CA PRO A 82 1.44 -1.12 1.40
C PRO A 82 2.11 -1.03 2.78
N ASP A 83 2.86 -2.06 3.17
CA ASP A 83 3.49 -2.10 4.50
C ASP A 83 4.48 -0.95 4.74
N VAL A 84 5.32 -0.63 3.75
CA VAL A 84 6.22 0.52 3.77
C VAL A 84 6.30 1.16 2.39
N MET A 85 6.31 2.50 2.36
CA MET A 85 6.56 3.28 1.15
C MET A 85 7.67 4.29 1.39
N ALA A 86 8.47 4.59 0.37
CA ALA A 86 9.36 5.74 0.38
C ALA A 86 9.12 6.64 -0.84
N ILE A 87 9.24 7.95 -0.63
CA ILE A 87 9.14 8.99 -1.66
C ILE A 87 10.43 9.81 -1.59
N ALA A 88 11.17 9.84 -2.69
CA ALA A 88 12.43 10.59 -2.79
C ALA A 88 12.23 12.10 -3.00
N GLU A 89 11.09 12.49 -3.57
CA GLU A 89 10.69 13.88 -3.81
C GLU A 89 9.62 14.34 -2.80
N GLU A 90 8.96 15.48 -3.07
CA GLU A 90 7.83 15.92 -2.27
C GLU A 90 6.66 14.91 -2.36
N PRO A 91 6.07 14.48 -1.23
CA PRO A 91 4.89 13.63 -1.25
C PRO A 91 3.71 14.28 -1.98
N MET A 92 3.17 13.57 -2.98
CA MET A 92 1.96 13.99 -3.69
C MET A 92 0.75 13.25 -3.16
N PHE A 93 -0.33 13.98 -2.95
CA PHE A 93 -1.57 13.47 -2.38
C PHE A 93 -2.74 13.63 -3.35
N THR A 94 -3.78 12.81 -3.17
CA THR A 94 -5.01 12.92 -3.96
C THR A 94 -5.80 14.20 -3.71
N ASP A 95 -5.69 14.77 -2.52
CA ASP A 95 -6.38 15.99 -2.10
C ASP A 95 -5.66 16.70 -0.93
N SER A 96 -6.22 17.82 -0.49
CA SER A 96 -5.69 18.63 0.62
C SER A 96 -5.81 17.99 2.00
N LYS A 97 -6.54 16.88 2.16
CA LYS A 97 -6.62 16.14 3.42
C LYS A 97 -5.39 15.27 3.64
N GLN A 98 -4.61 15.02 2.58
CA GLN A 98 -3.34 14.29 2.64
C GLN A 98 -3.49 12.87 3.21
N MET A 99 -4.58 12.17 2.85
CA MET A 99 -4.88 10.82 3.35
C MET A 99 -4.55 9.71 2.35
N ALA A 100 -4.08 10.04 1.14
CA ALA A 100 -3.65 9.05 0.15
C ALA A 100 -2.51 9.61 -0.71
N LEU A 101 -1.42 8.85 -0.83
CA LEU A 101 -0.27 9.15 -1.68
C LEU A 101 -0.49 8.71 -3.12
N THR A 102 0.33 9.23 -4.04
CA THR A 102 0.29 8.84 -5.46
C THR A 102 1.65 8.52 -6.08
N ASN A 103 2.77 8.85 -5.42
CA ASN A 103 4.11 8.84 -6.03
C ASN A 103 5.22 8.12 -5.24
N PRO A 104 4.99 6.94 -4.63
CA PRO A 104 6.08 6.18 -4.04
C PRO A 104 7.12 5.78 -5.10
N CYS A 105 8.40 5.94 -4.75
CA CYS A 105 9.51 5.43 -5.55
C CYS A 105 10.00 4.06 -5.07
N LEU A 106 9.69 3.71 -3.82
CA LEU A 106 9.88 2.37 -3.27
C LEU A 106 8.60 1.93 -2.57
N ILE A 107 8.22 0.68 -2.79
CA ILE A 107 7.17 0.00 -2.03
C ILE A 107 7.75 -1.29 -1.48
N ALA A 108 7.51 -1.60 -0.21
CA ALA A 108 7.88 -2.86 0.40
C ALA A 108 6.68 -3.54 1.08
N GLU A 109 6.61 -4.86 0.94
CA GLU A 109 5.56 -5.71 1.49
C GLU A 109 6.19 -6.86 2.30
N VAL A 110 5.66 -7.12 3.49
CA VAL A 110 6.02 -8.25 4.34
C VAL A 110 4.90 -9.29 4.25
N LEU A 111 5.22 -10.44 3.68
CA LEU A 111 4.24 -11.51 3.47
C LEU A 111 3.76 -12.09 4.79
N SER A 112 2.46 -12.23 4.93
CA SER A 112 1.80 -12.91 6.05
C SER A 112 1.19 -14.23 5.59
N SER A 113 0.93 -15.15 6.52
CA SER A 113 0.35 -16.47 6.21
C SER A 113 -1.04 -16.39 5.57
N SER A 114 -1.73 -15.24 5.68
CA SER A 114 -3.04 -14.98 5.05
C SER A 114 -2.97 -14.45 3.62
N THR A 115 -1.77 -14.14 3.08
CA THR A 115 -1.59 -13.48 1.76
C THR A 115 -0.75 -14.30 0.76
N GLU A 116 -0.37 -15.53 1.13
CA GLU A 116 0.72 -16.27 0.47
C GLU A 116 0.41 -16.77 -0.96
N GLY A 117 -0.86 -16.97 -1.32
CA GLY A 117 -1.26 -17.69 -2.55
C GLY A 117 -1.83 -16.84 -3.70
N LEU A 118 -2.38 -15.66 -3.44
CA LEU A 118 -3.13 -14.87 -4.44
C LEU A 118 -2.58 -13.46 -4.65
N ASP A 119 -1.78 -12.92 -3.71
CA ASP A 119 -1.63 -11.46 -3.57
C ASP A 119 -0.33 -10.89 -4.20
N LYS A 120 0.74 -11.70 -4.31
CA LYS A 120 2.10 -11.23 -4.67
C LYS A 120 2.18 -10.61 -6.07
N ASN A 121 1.67 -11.34 -7.07
CA ASN A 121 1.79 -10.93 -8.47
C ASN A 121 0.75 -9.87 -8.84
N GLN A 122 -0.42 -9.88 -8.19
CA GLN A 122 -1.50 -8.95 -8.50
C GLN A 122 -1.16 -7.55 -8.00
N LYS A 123 -0.79 -7.40 -6.73
CA LYS A 123 -0.39 -6.08 -6.19
C LYS A 123 0.83 -5.50 -6.92
N PHE A 124 1.86 -6.32 -7.16
CA PHE A 124 3.01 -5.83 -7.93
C PHE A 124 2.63 -5.38 -9.34
N ALA A 125 1.73 -6.10 -10.02
CA ALA A 125 1.23 -5.67 -11.33
C ALA A 125 0.53 -4.30 -11.27
N LEU A 126 -0.24 -4.03 -10.22
CA LEU A 126 -0.87 -2.73 -9.99
C LEU A 126 0.17 -1.63 -9.70
N TYR A 127 1.16 -1.91 -8.85
CA TYR A 127 2.21 -0.96 -8.47
C TYR A 127 3.06 -0.52 -9.65
N ARG A 128 3.33 -1.39 -10.63
CA ARG A 128 4.06 -1.02 -11.86
C ARG A 128 3.38 0.07 -12.70
N SER A 129 2.13 0.42 -12.42
CA SER A 129 1.45 1.55 -13.06
C SER A 129 1.92 2.92 -12.52
N ILE A 130 2.62 2.96 -11.38
CA ILE A 130 3.12 4.17 -10.75
C ILE A 130 4.38 4.63 -11.50
N PRO A 131 4.38 5.83 -12.13
CA PRO A 131 5.52 6.28 -12.93
C PRO A 131 6.81 6.48 -12.13
N GLN A 132 6.69 6.81 -10.84
CA GLN A 132 7.83 7.06 -9.95
C GLN A 132 8.40 5.79 -9.33
N LEU A 133 7.70 4.65 -9.41
CA LEU A 133 8.15 3.42 -8.77
C LEU A 133 9.44 2.92 -9.43
N GLN A 134 10.49 2.78 -8.62
CA GLN A 134 11.79 2.28 -9.04
C GLN A 134 12.10 0.93 -8.44
N GLU A 135 11.64 0.68 -7.21
CA GLU A 135 11.97 -0.53 -6.46
C GLU A 135 10.74 -1.10 -5.75
N TYR A 136 10.53 -2.40 -5.89
CA TYR A 136 9.54 -3.16 -5.13
C TYR A 136 10.23 -4.25 -4.34
N LEU A 137 10.10 -4.22 -3.01
CA LEU A 137 10.75 -5.13 -2.09
C LEU A 137 9.73 -6.08 -1.46
N LEU A 138 9.92 -7.39 -1.64
CA LEU A 138 9.06 -8.40 -1.03
C LEU A 138 9.84 -9.19 0.03
N ILE A 139 9.32 -9.23 1.26
CA ILE A 139 9.95 -9.93 2.39
C ILE A 139 9.07 -11.11 2.79
N ASP A 140 9.59 -12.31 2.59
CA ASP A 140 8.97 -13.55 3.03
C ASP A 140 9.50 -13.96 4.40
N GLN A 141 8.68 -13.74 5.43
CA GLN A 141 9.06 -14.03 6.82
C GLN A 141 9.08 -15.52 7.17
N PHE A 142 8.53 -16.40 6.33
CA PHE A 142 8.49 -17.85 6.56
C PHE A 142 9.64 -18.56 5.85
N SER A 143 9.95 -18.15 4.62
CA SER A 143 11.09 -18.68 3.87
C SER A 143 12.40 -17.90 4.09
N TYR A 144 12.36 -16.84 4.91
CA TYR A 144 13.50 -15.94 5.18
C TYR A 144 14.11 -15.38 3.88
N ARG A 145 13.26 -15.03 2.92
CA ARG A 145 13.66 -14.57 1.58
C ARG A 145 13.32 -13.11 1.40
N VAL A 146 14.19 -12.39 0.69
CA VAL A 146 13.95 -11.02 0.24
C VAL A 146 14.10 -10.97 -1.27
N GLU A 147 13.12 -10.42 -1.97
CA GLU A 147 13.14 -10.23 -3.42
C GLU A 147 13.05 -8.74 -3.74
N LEU A 148 13.94 -8.26 -4.60
CA LEU A 148 13.92 -6.90 -5.11
C LEU A 148 13.57 -6.94 -6.60
N SER A 149 12.51 -6.24 -6.98
CA SER A 149 12.07 -6.06 -8.37
C SER A 149 12.25 -4.60 -8.80
N ARG A 150 12.52 -4.40 -10.10
CA ARG A 150 12.71 -3.11 -10.77
C ARG A 150 11.98 -3.10 -12.10
#